data_AF-A0ABD0WDX7-F1
#
_entry.id   AF-A0ABD0WDX7-F1
#
_cell.length_a   1.000
_cell.length_b   1.000
_cell.length_c   1.000
_cell.angle_alpha   90.00
_cell.angle_beta   90.00
_cell.angle_gamma   90.00
#
_symmetry.space_group_name_H-M   'P 1'
#
loop_
_entity.id
_entity.type
_entity.pdbx_description
1 polymer ?
#
loop_
_entity_poly.entity_id
_entity_poly.type
_entity_poly.pdbx_seq_one_letter_code
_entity_poly.pdbx_strand_id
1 'polypeptide(L)'
;MAGLLLRVSSVAMTMVASSGFYIYNNKQLHLNDLSLVRFGRAAATTVVISYEYLSLRHEDHGSDAYWALKSQVHRRSAERLRDLCCANRGTFIKLGQHLGALDYLLPEEYTSTLKVLHSRAPQSSMDDIQAVIREDLGKETHLTAYRHFVELF
;
A
#
# COMPACT_ATOMS: atom_id res chain seq x y z
N MET A 1 49.89 7.55 -2.34
CA MET A 1 48.78 7.40 -1.38
C MET A 1 47.85 8.62 -1.33
N ALA A 2 48.36 9.85 -1.18
CA ALA A 2 47.51 11.06 -1.03
C ALA A 2 46.62 11.42 -2.24
N GLY A 3 47.10 11.26 -3.48
CA GLY A 3 46.32 11.59 -4.69
C GLY A 3 45.13 10.66 -4.97
N LEU A 4 45.16 9.42 -4.45
CA LEU A 4 44.06 8.46 -4.58
C LEU A 4 42.92 8.82 -3.61
N LEU A 5 43.26 9.15 -2.36
CA LEU A 5 42.31 9.57 -1.33
C LEU A 5 41.54 10.85 -1.72
N LEU A 6 42.23 11.83 -2.33
CA LEU A 6 41.60 13.05 -2.86
C LEU A 6 40.63 12.78 -4.03
N ARG A 7 40.94 11.82 -4.91
CA ARG A 7 40.05 11.45 -6.01
C ARG A 7 38.81 10.69 -5.52
N VAL A 8 38.99 9.73 -4.62
CA VAL A 8 37.88 8.93 -4.05
C VAL A 8 36.92 9.81 -3.26
N SER A 9 37.42 10.78 -2.48
CA SER A 9 36.57 11.74 -1.76
C SER A 9 35.80 12.68 -2.69
N SER A 10 36.40 13.13 -3.80
CA SER A 10 35.68 13.96 -4.78
C SER A 10 34.58 13.21 -5.51
N VAL A 11 34.79 11.93 -5.82
CA VAL A 11 33.81 11.05 -6.48
C VAL A 11 32.67 10.69 -5.53
N ALA A 12 32.98 10.44 -4.26
CA ALA A 12 31.95 10.21 -3.24
C ALA A 12 31.07 11.45 -3.07
N MET A 13 31.66 12.65 -3.05
CA MET A 13 30.92 13.91 -2.92
C MET A 13 30.01 14.17 -4.12
N THR A 14 30.47 13.91 -5.34
CA THR A 14 29.64 14.08 -6.54
C THR A 14 28.51 13.06 -6.62
N MET A 15 28.72 11.82 -6.17
CA MET A 15 27.66 10.81 -6.06
C MET A 15 26.60 11.20 -5.03
N VAL A 16 27.02 11.67 -3.84
CA VAL A 16 26.08 12.11 -2.80
C VAL A 16 25.32 13.36 -3.25
N ALA A 17 25.99 14.31 -3.91
CA ALA A 17 25.36 15.52 -4.42
C ALA A 17 24.37 15.23 -5.55
N SER A 18 24.71 14.33 -6.48
CA SER A 18 23.80 13.96 -7.58
C SER A 18 22.60 13.15 -7.09
N SER A 19 22.79 12.20 -6.17
CA SER A 19 21.68 11.51 -5.50
C SER A 19 20.81 12.47 -4.69
N GLY A 20 21.42 13.40 -3.95
CA GLY A 20 20.70 14.43 -3.20
C GLY A 20 19.90 15.37 -4.10
N PHE A 21 20.49 15.80 -5.23
CA PHE A 21 19.84 16.64 -6.23
C PHE A 21 18.71 15.92 -6.96
N TYR A 22 18.89 14.64 -7.30
CA TYR A 22 17.86 13.81 -7.92
C TYR A 22 16.64 13.64 -7.00
N ILE A 23 16.89 13.32 -5.73
CA ILE A 23 15.83 13.21 -4.72
C ILE A 23 15.14 14.58 -4.47
N TYR A 24 15.90 15.67 -4.44
CA TYR A 24 15.37 17.02 -4.24
C TYR A 24 14.50 17.51 -5.41
N ASN A 25 14.90 17.21 -6.64
CA ASN A 25 14.16 17.59 -7.83
C ASN A 25 12.92 16.71 -8.06
N ASN A 26 12.94 15.46 -7.56
CA ASN A 26 11.79 14.57 -7.55
C ASN A 26 10.83 14.90 -6.39
N LYS A 27 10.23 16.09 -6.45
CA LYS A 27 9.27 16.63 -5.47
C LYS A 27 7.94 15.86 -5.34
N GLN A 28 7.82 14.70 -5.99
CA GLN A 28 6.63 13.83 -6.02
C GLN A 28 6.73 12.65 -5.05
N LEU A 29 7.57 12.73 -4.01
CA LEU A 29 7.48 11.77 -2.91
C LEU A 29 6.19 12.07 -2.12
N HIS A 30 5.07 11.51 -2.57
CA HIS A 30 3.87 11.46 -1.74
C HIS A 30 4.29 10.85 -0.40
N LEU A 31 4.01 11.54 0.72
CA LEU A 31 4.43 11.06 2.04
C LEU A 31 3.89 9.64 2.35
N ASN A 32 2.82 9.22 1.66
CA ASN A 32 2.28 7.87 1.71
C ASN A 32 3.15 6.79 1.03
N ASP A 33 4.09 7.16 0.16
CA ASP A 33 5.00 6.23 -0.52
C ASP A 33 6.26 5.91 0.29
N LEU A 34 6.53 6.70 1.34
CA LEU A 34 7.59 6.36 2.29
C LEU A 34 7.27 5.04 2.99
N SER A 35 8.17 4.07 2.86
CA SER A 35 8.08 2.76 3.49
C SER A 35 7.80 2.86 5.00
N LEU A 36 8.44 3.81 5.69
CA LEU A 36 8.24 4.03 7.13
C LEU A 36 6.77 4.38 7.47
N VAL A 37 6.11 5.21 6.67
CA VAL A 37 4.71 5.59 6.89
C VAL A 37 3.79 4.38 6.66
N ARG A 38 4.05 3.60 5.61
CA ARG A 38 3.28 2.39 5.26
C ARG A 38 3.40 1.33 6.35
N PHE A 39 4.61 1.08 6.85
CA PHE A 39 4.85 0.15 7.95
C PHE A 39 4.32 0.66 9.27
N GLY A 40 4.46 1.95 9.56
CA GLY A 40 3.89 2.58 10.76
C GLY A 40 2.38 2.44 10.81
N ARG A 41 1.69 2.73 9.69
CA ARG A 41 0.23 2.54 9.58
C ARG A 41 -0.17 1.08 9.75
N ALA A 42 0.56 0.16 9.13
CA ALA A 42 0.31 -1.27 9.27
C ALA A 42 0.48 -1.75 10.72
N ALA A 43 1.55 -1.32 11.40
CA ALA A 43 1.80 -1.64 12.80
C ALA A 43 0.68 -1.11 13.70
N ALA A 44 0.27 0.15 13.52
CA ALA A 44 -0.82 0.76 14.28
C ALA A 44 -2.15 0.00 14.07
N THR A 45 -2.51 -0.30 12.82
CA THR A 45 -3.72 -1.07 12.51
C THR A 45 -3.68 -2.47 13.15
N THR A 46 -2.54 -3.15 13.10
CA THR A 46 -2.36 -4.47 13.73
C THR A 46 -2.56 -4.39 15.25
N VAL A 47 -1.98 -3.38 15.92
CA VAL A 47 -2.17 -3.17 17.37
C VAL A 47 -3.65 -2.98 17.71
N VAL A 48 -4.38 -2.18 16.93
CA VAL A 48 -5.82 -1.95 17.13
C VAL A 48 -6.61 -3.26 16.98
N ILE A 49 -6.35 -4.02 15.91
CA ILE A 49 -7.00 -5.32 15.69
C ILE A 49 -6.67 -6.29 16.83
N SER A 50 -5.40 -6.39 17.24
CA SER A 50 -5.00 -7.25 18.37
C SER A 50 -5.72 -6.89 19.67
N TYR A 51 -5.90 -5.61 19.95
CA TYR A 51 -6.64 -5.15 21.13
C TYR A 51 -8.13 -5.54 21.07
N GLU A 52 -8.77 -5.41 19.92
CA GLU A 52 -10.17 -5.84 19.75
C GLU A 52 -10.34 -7.35 19.96
N TYR A 53 -9.39 -8.16 19.49
CA TYR A 53 -9.42 -9.60 19.77
C TYR A 53 -9.15 -9.95 21.23
N LEU A 54 -8.40 -9.12 21.96
CA LEU A 54 -8.23 -9.28 23.40
C LEU A 54 -9.56 -9.14 24.15
N SER A 55 -10.47 -8.28 23.67
CA SER A 55 -11.79 -8.11 24.28
C SER A 55 -12.63 -9.39 24.27
N LEU A 56 -12.40 -10.30 23.31
CA LEU A 56 -13.08 -11.60 23.23
C LEU A 56 -12.72 -12.55 24.39
N ARG A 57 -11.62 -12.29 25.12
CA ARG A 57 -11.19 -13.11 26.26
C ARG A 57 -12.05 -12.91 27.51
N HIS A 58 -12.83 -11.84 27.56
CA HIS A 58 -13.70 -11.54 28.69
C HIS A 58 -15.06 -12.23 28.61
N GLU A 59 -15.39 -12.81 27.46
CA GLU A 59 -16.65 -13.52 27.23
C GLU A 59 -16.48 -15.03 27.37
N ASP A 60 -17.52 -15.70 27.87
CA ASP A 60 -17.51 -17.16 28.00
C ASP A 60 -17.48 -17.84 26.62
N HIS A 61 -16.42 -18.60 26.40
CA HIS A 61 -16.21 -19.33 25.16
C HIS A 61 -17.35 -20.30 24.87
N GLY A 62 -17.98 -20.13 23.70
CA GLY A 62 -19.05 -21.00 23.23
C GLY A 62 -20.47 -20.49 23.52
N SER A 63 -20.61 -19.38 24.25
CA SER A 63 -21.89 -18.69 24.38
C SER A 63 -22.33 -18.05 23.06
N ASP A 64 -23.65 -17.86 22.88
CA ASP A 64 -24.19 -17.14 21.72
C ASP A 64 -23.66 -15.70 21.66
N ALA A 65 -23.48 -15.06 22.82
CA ALA A 65 -22.90 -13.73 22.95
C ALA A 65 -21.45 -13.70 22.44
N TYR A 66 -20.64 -14.71 22.78
CA TYR A 66 -19.26 -14.83 22.27
C TYR A 66 -19.22 -14.94 20.74
N TRP A 67 -20.08 -15.76 20.14
CA TRP A 67 -20.12 -15.91 18.69
C TRP A 67 -20.55 -14.62 17.98
N ALA A 68 -21.56 -13.95 18.51
CA ALA A 68 -22.01 -12.66 17.99
C ALA A 68 -20.91 -11.59 18.09
N LEU A 69 -20.23 -11.49 19.24
CA LEU A 69 -19.13 -10.55 19.44
C LEU A 69 -17.93 -10.88 18.52
N LYS A 70 -17.59 -12.16 18.38
CA LYS A 70 -16.51 -12.63 17.51
C LYS A 70 -16.76 -12.25 16.04
N SER A 71 -17.97 -12.46 15.53
CA SER A 71 -18.34 -12.04 14.17
C SER A 71 -18.21 -10.52 13.97
N GLN A 72 -18.65 -9.73 14.96
CA GLN A 72 -18.49 -8.26 14.91
C GLN A 72 -17.02 -7.83 14.94
N VAL A 73 -16.17 -8.48 15.74
CA VAL A 73 -14.73 -8.22 15.78
C VAL A 73 -14.08 -8.59 14.44
N HIS A 74 -14.44 -9.73 13.85
CA HIS A 74 -13.97 -10.12 12.52
C HIS A 74 -14.34 -9.08 11.46
N ARG A 75 -15.59 -8.62 11.44
CA ARG A 75 -16.05 -7.60 10.49
C ARG A 75 -15.27 -6.30 10.60
N ARG A 76 -15.18 -5.73 11.81
CA ARG A 76 -14.45 -4.48 12.04
C ARG A 76 -12.95 -4.60 11.73
N SER A 77 -12.38 -5.77 12.01
CA SER A 77 -10.97 -6.02 11.71
C SER A 77 -10.71 -6.17 10.21
N ALA A 78 -11.62 -6.82 9.49
CA ALA A 78 -11.58 -6.93 8.03
C ALA A 78 -11.71 -5.57 7.34
N GLU A 79 -12.61 -4.71 7.81
CA GLU A 79 -12.78 -3.34 7.30
C GLU A 79 -11.51 -2.51 7.51
N ARG A 80 -10.90 -2.55 8.69
CA ARG A 80 -9.63 -1.85 8.95
C ARG A 80 -8.48 -2.37 8.09
N LEU A 81 -8.43 -3.69 7.85
CA LEU A 81 -7.43 -4.27 6.97
C LEU A 81 -7.64 -3.81 5.52
N ARG A 82 -8.88 -3.79 5.03
CA ARG A 82 -9.22 -3.24 3.71
C ARG A 82 -8.79 -1.77 3.61
N ASP A 83 -9.09 -0.97 4.62
CA ASP A 83 -8.76 0.46 4.63
C ASP A 83 -7.24 0.69 4.67
N LEU A 84 -6.51 -0.14 5.43
CA LEU A 84 -5.04 -0.18 5.38
C LEU A 84 -4.54 -0.51 3.97
N CYS A 85 -5.14 -1.51 3.31
CA CYS A 85 -4.78 -1.88 1.94
C CYS A 85 -4.99 -0.73 0.96
N CYS A 86 -6.15 -0.05 1.05
CA CYS A 86 -6.47 1.12 0.24
C CYS A 86 -5.51 2.29 0.50
N ALA A 87 -5.21 2.56 1.77
CA ALA A 87 -4.36 3.68 2.17
C ALA A 87 -2.88 3.46 1.81
N ASN A 88 -2.41 2.21 1.85
CA ASN A 88 -1.04 1.87 1.48
C ASN A 88 -0.86 1.58 -0.01
N ARG A 89 -1.93 1.27 -0.77
CA ARG A 89 -1.91 0.98 -2.22
C ARG A 89 -0.90 -0.10 -2.63
N GLY A 90 -0.71 -0.30 -3.94
CA GLY A 90 0.35 -1.14 -4.52
C GLY A 90 0.35 -2.57 -3.96
N THR A 91 1.47 -3.02 -3.40
CA THR A 91 1.60 -4.37 -2.83
C THR A 91 0.53 -4.70 -1.80
N PHE A 92 0.07 -3.73 -1.00
CA PHE A 92 -0.98 -3.99 -0.02
C PHE A 92 -2.35 -4.29 -0.66
N ILE A 93 -2.65 -3.73 -1.84
CA ILE A 93 -3.86 -4.10 -2.59
C ILE A 93 -3.77 -5.57 -3.04
N LYS A 94 -2.61 -6.00 -3.54
CA LYS A 94 -2.38 -7.39 -3.93
C LYS A 94 -2.52 -8.35 -2.75
N LEU A 95 -2.00 -7.96 -1.58
CA LEU A 95 -2.18 -8.73 -0.35
C LEU A 95 -3.67 -8.84 0.01
N GLY A 96 -4.41 -7.73 -0.01
CA GLY A 96 -5.84 -7.74 0.25
C GLY A 96 -6.62 -8.61 -0.75
N GLN A 97 -6.28 -8.54 -2.03
CA GLN A 97 -6.85 -9.40 -3.07
C GLN A 97 -6.57 -10.88 -2.80
N HIS A 98 -5.34 -11.22 -2.42
CA HIS A 98 -4.96 -12.58 -2.09
C HIS A 98 -5.75 -13.11 -0.90
N LEU A 99 -5.83 -12.33 0.19
CA LEU A 99 -6.62 -12.68 1.37
C LEU A 99 -8.12 -12.80 1.08
N GLY A 100 -8.66 -11.93 0.21
CA GLY A 100 -10.05 -11.97 -0.23
C GLY A 100 -10.44 -13.20 -1.05
N ALA A 101 -9.47 -14.02 -1.47
CA ALA A 101 -9.69 -15.27 -2.20
C ALA A 101 -9.59 -16.53 -1.30
N LEU A 102 -9.35 -16.38 0.01
CA LEU A 102 -9.12 -17.48 0.95
C LEU A 102 -10.41 -17.95 1.65
N ASP A 103 -11.48 -18.19 0.88
CA ASP A 103 -12.84 -18.47 1.37
C ASP A 103 -12.95 -19.64 2.37
N TYR A 104 -12.02 -20.60 2.33
CA TYR A 104 -11.99 -21.77 3.25
C TYR A 104 -11.04 -21.63 4.45
N LEU A 105 -10.19 -20.59 4.48
CA LEU A 105 -9.16 -20.42 5.51
C LEU A 105 -9.47 -19.24 6.44
N LEU A 106 -10.06 -18.18 5.91
CA LEU A 106 -10.40 -16.99 6.68
C LEU A 106 -11.90 -16.95 7.01
N PRO A 107 -12.29 -16.26 8.09
CA PRO A 107 -13.70 -15.98 8.36
C PRO A 107 -14.36 -15.28 7.18
N GLU A 108 -15.64 -15.56 6.93
CA GLU A 108 -16.41 -14.96 5.83
C GLU A 108 -16.35 -13.44 5.85
N GLU A 109 -16.33 -12.81 7.03
CA GLU A 109 -16.24 -11.37 7.16
C GLU A 109 -14.94 -10.80 6.57
N TYR A 110 -13.83 -11.54 6.64
CA TYR A 110 -12.57 -11.16 6.02
C TYR A 110 -12.61 -11.30 4.50
N THR A 111 -13.05 -12.46 4.01
CA THR A 111 -13.02 -12.71 2.57
C THR A 111 -14.01 -11.81 1.84
N SER A 112 -15.26 -11.73 2.30
CA SER A 112 -16.29 -10.85 1.72
C SER A 112 -15.87 -9.38 1.69
N THR A 113 -15.27 -8.87 2.76
CA THR A 113 -14.84 -7.46 2.85
C THR A 113 -13.66 -7.16 1.92
N LEU A 114 -12.67 -8.07 1.86
CA LEU A 114 -11.47 -7.88 1.05
C LEU A 114 -11.68 -8.19 -0.43
N LYS A 115 -12.70 -9.00 -0.78
CA LYS A 115 -13.07 -9.32 -2.17
C LYS A 115 -13.39 -8.07 -3.00
N VAL A 116 -13.87 -7.00 -2.35
CA VAL A 116 -14.11 -5.69 -2.97
C VAL A 116 -12.85 -5.11 -3.62
N LEU A 117 -11.66 -5.44 -3.12
CA LEU A 117 -10.38 -4.97 -3.68
C LEU A 117 -10.06 -5.56 -5.06
N HIS A 118 -10.79 -6.60 -5.51
CA HIS A 118 -10.66 -7.12 -6.87
C HIS A 118 -11.37 -6.24 -7.90
N SER A 119 -12.48 -5.59 -7.53
CA SER A 119 -13.31 -4.81 -8.44
C SER A 119 -13.25 -3.30 -8.20
N ARG A 120 -12.92 -2.85 -6.98
CA ARG A 120 -12.96 -1.44 -6.57
C ARG A 120 -11.67 -1.01 -5.85
N ALA A 121 -10.52 -1.45 -6.35
CA ALA A 121 -9.24 -0.93 -5.87
C ALA A 121 -9.10 0.58 -6.17
N PRO A 122 -8.32 1.34 -5.36
CA PRO A 122 -8.06 2.75 -5.63
C PRO A 122 -7.44 2.92 -7.03
N GLN A 123 -8.00 3.82 -7.83
CA GLN A 123 -7.47 4.14 -9.15
C GLN A 123 -6.36 5.19 -9.05
N SER A 124 -5.33 5.05 -9.88
CA SER A 124 -4.28 6.06 -10.04
C SER A 124 -4.84 7.28 -10.76
N SER A 125 -4.33 8.46 -10.44
CA SER A 125 -4.71 9.67 -11.19
C SER A 125 -4.11 9.64 -12.59
N MET A 126 -4.72 10.37 -13.53
CA MET A 126 -4.16 10.50 -14.88
C MET A 126 -2.76 11.13 -14.87
N ASP A 127 -2.47 11.99 -13.90
CA ASP A 127 -1.16 12.62 -13.73
C ASP A 127 -0.11 11.59 -13.31
N ASP A 128 -0.45 10.70 -12.36
CA ASP A 128 0.43 9.60 -11.93
C ASP A 128 0.73 8.66 -13.12
N ILE A 129 -0.29 8.33 -13.89
CA ILE A 129 -0.16 7.46 -15.08
C ILE A 129 0.75 8.12 -16.11
N GLN A 130 0.56 9.41 -16.39
CA GLN A 130 1.40 10.17 -17.32
C GLN A 130 2.85 10.26 -16.84
N ALA A 131 3.07 10.48 -15.54
CA ALA A 131 4.40 10.53 -14.95
C ALA A 131 5.14 9.20 -15.15
N VAL A 132 4.49 8.08 -14.81
CA VAL A 132 5.08 6.73 -14.98
C VAL A 132 5.35 6.44 -16.46
N ILE A 133 4.43 6.76 -17.37
CA ILE A 133 4.62 6.57 -18.81
C ILE A 133 5.82 7.40 -19.31
N ARG A 134 5.95 8.65 -18.86
CA ARG A 134 7.06 9.52 -19.26
C ARG A 134 8.40 9.00 -18.72
N GLU A 135 8.43 8.49 -17.50
CA GLU A 135 9.61 7.89 -16.86
C GLU A 135 10.04 6.60 -17.58
N ASP A 136 9.10 5.69 -17.86
CA ASP A 136 9.39 4.37 -18.42
C ASP A 136 9.67 4.39 -19.94
N LEU A 137 9.01 5.28 -20.70
CA LEU A 137 9.03 5.28 -22.17
C LEU A 137 9.71 6.52 -22.78
N GLY A 138 10.03 7.54 -21.99
CA GLY A 138 10.82 8.70 -22.40
C GLY A 138 10.20 9.62 -23.47
N LYS A 139 8.92 9.46 -23.83
CA LYS A 139 8.27 10.25 -24.91
C LYS A 139 6.79 10.60 -24.65
N GLU A 140 6.46 11.87 -24.86
CA GLU A 140 5.11 12.46 -24.85
C GLU A 140 4.16 11.88 -25.93
N THR A 141 4.70 11.40 -27.05
CA THR A 141 3.95 11.13 -28.28
C THR A 141 2.95 9.95 -28.20
N HIS A 142 3.03 9.10 -27.18
CA HIS A 142 2.11 7.95 -27.02
C HIS A 142 0.92 8.22 -26.08
N LEU A 143 0.91 9.35 -25.36
CA LEU A 143 -0.23 9.73 -24.51
C LEU A 143 -1.50 9.99 -25.32
N THR A 144 -1.37 10.45 -26.57
CA THR A 144 -2.49 10.64 -27.50
C THR A 144 -3.12 9.31 -27.92
N ALA A 145 -2.30 8.26 -28.13
CA ALA A 145 -2.79 6.94 -28.50
C ALA A 145 -3.52 6.24 -27.34
N TYR A 146 -3.03 6.43 -26.11
CA TYR A 146 -3.68 5.89 -24.91
C TYR A 146 -4.98 6.64 -24.56
N ARG A 147 -5.01 7.97 -24.73
CA ARG A 147 -6.23 8.75 -24.54
C ARG A 147 -7.34 8.29 -25.49
N HIS A 148 -6.99 7.95 -26.73
CA HIS A 148 -7.92 7.36 -27.70
C HIS A 148 -8.39 5.94 -27.33
N PHE A 149 -7.53 5.13 -26.70
CA PHE A 149 -7.89 3.80 -26.22
C PHE A 149 -8.83 3.85 -25.01
N VAL A 150 -8.64 4.81 -24.10
CA VAL A 150 -9.49 4.98 -22.91
C VAL A 150 -10.84 5.63 -23.24
N GLU A 151 -10.94 6.49 -24.26
CA GLU A 151 -12.24 7.04 -24.71
C GLU A 151 -13.08 6.06 -25.55
N LEU A 152 -12.51 4.92 -25.95
CA LEU A 152 -13.21 3.87 -26.72
C LEU A 152 -13.88 2.79 -25.86
N PHE A 153 -13.80 2.87 -24.53
CA PHE A 153 -14.45 1.98 -23.57
C PHE A 153 -15.07 2.75 -22.40
#